data_AF-G0MC23-F1
#
_entry.id   AF-G0MC23-F1
#
_cell.length_a   1.000
_cell.length_b   1.000
_cell.length_c   1.000
_cell.angle_alpha   90.00
_cell.angle_beta   90.00
_cell.angle_gamma   90.00
#
_symmetry.space_group_name_H-M   'P 1'
#
loop_
_entity.id
_entity.type
_entity.pdbx_description
1 polymer ?
#
loop_
_entity_poly.entity_id
_entity_poly.type
_entity_poly.pdbx_seq_one_letter_code
_entity_poly.pdbx_strand_id
1 'polypeptide(L)'
;MPATTDFKTAAYEMLITYDIKELIPGFTKESVVEADARKLMIKAKVEEFKADRMDGGGVSRYMIGTCGQLVSKVAYKLQDGWKESEKKKVVQNDLVYNHLMDPSPGDTVYIRATFLHSQSGIDHLHFAIEADPKKKIIFGLGSSSLAVFKAKKPSGRGAADKNQGDGSSGREASTSSSSGHRLNDPSSSRPPASLGEARLEPGPLANASILRRPSTEGITDAKRRRRHVSFAEIDSGKQREASFMLVNVQTSHPKVDKSLARMLEPFRVMPEEVHHEALPIAKRNSFVFYFKVSTSAGCSHVENMIEARRWHQRFHIKNLCSSNPEPFFSPALPMESIIAAIFLSQRIVHQYALDSDGGDLTEQLSDKDLLAATLKDTAVRKQVMEGLNKRGATIAEKMLKPAASK
;
A
#
# COMPACT_ATOMS: atom_id res chain seq x y z
N MET A 1 37.16 -27.54 -1.44
CA MET A 1 35.80 -27.81 -0.94
C MET A 1 35.16 -26.47 -0.65
N PRO A 2 33.96 -26.15 -1.19
CA PRO A 2 33.32 -24.86 -0.91
C PRO A 2 32.96 -24.78 0.57
N ALA A 3 33.23 -23.63 1.20
CA ALA A 3 32.88 -23.38 2.59
C ALA A 3 31.36 -23.53 2.75
N THR A 4 30.93 -24.42 3.65
CA THR A 4 29.53 -24.51 4.07
C THR A 4 29.12 -23.16 4.64
N THR A 5 28.27 -22.44 3.92
CA THR A 5 27.72 -21.16 4.36
C THR A 5 26.95 -21.38 5.67
N ASP A 6 27.37 -20.72 6.75
CA ASP A 6 26.60 -20.71 7.99
C ASP A 6 25.38 -19.79 7.82
N PHE A 7 24.28 -20.37 7.35
CA PHE A 7 23.03 -19.66 7.11
C PHE A 7 22.52 -18.89 8.34
N LYS A 8 22.80 -19.35 9.57
CA LYS A 8 22.36 -18.65 10.78
C LYS A 8 23.12 -17.35 10.99
N THR A 9 24.44 -17.38 10.81
CA THR A 9 25.26 -16.16 10.90
C THR A 9 24.90 -15.17 9.80
N ALA A 10 24.77 -15.65 8.55
CA ALA A 10 24.36 -14.81 7.43
C ALA A 10 22.94 -14.21 7.63
N ALA A 11 22.00 -14.98 8.16
CA ALA A 11 20.66 -14.50 8.46
C ALA A 11 20.65 -13.40 9.52
N TYR A 12 21.42 -13.61 10.60
CA TYR A 12 21.58 -12.61 11.66
C TYR A 12 22.16 -11.31 11.11
N GLU A 13 23.27 -11.37 10.38
CA GLU A 13 23.91 -10.20 9.78
C GLU A 13 22.95 -9.44 8.86
N MET A 14 22.25 -10.14 7.97
CA MET A 14 21.25 -9.51 7.11
C MET A 14 20.10 -8.88 7.88
N LEU A 15 19.56 -9.55 8.91
CA LEU A 15 18.48 -8.99 9.73
C LEU A 15 18.93 -7.70 10.43
N ILE A 16 20.18 -7.64 10.91
CA ILE A 16 20.78 -6.42 11.45
C ILE A 16 20.90 -5.33 10.38
N THR A 17 21.36 -5.66 9.17
CA THR A 17 21.46 -4.71 8.05
C THR A 17 20.09 -4.17 7.61
N TYR A 18 19.02 -4.93 7.82
CA TYR A 18 17.64 -4.49 7.54
C TYR A 18 16.91 -4.01 8.80
N ASP A 19 17.65 -3.48 9.77
CA ASP A 19 17.12 -2.74 10.91
C ASP A 19 16.11 -3.52 11.77
N ILE A 20 16.27 -4.85 11.90
CA ILE A 20 15.41 -5.68 12.77
C ILE A 20 15.35 -5.14 14.21
N LYS A 21 16.41 -4.44 14.66
CA LYS A 21 16.50 -3.81 15.98
C LYS A 21 15.54 -2.63 16.18
N GLU A 22 15.04 -2.03 15.11
CA GLU A 22 13.97 -1.04 15.22
C GLU A 22 12.64 -1.68 15.61
N LEU A 23 12.43 -2.95 15.24
CA LEU A 23 11.24 -3.73 15.58
C LEU A 23 11.42 -4.47 16.90
N ILE A 24 12.61 -5.04 17.12
CA ILE A 24 12.98 -5.86 18.27
C ILE A 24 14.33 -5.37 18.82
N PRO A 25 14.37 -4.32 19.67
CA PRO A 25 15.63 -3.78 20.19
C PRO A 25 16.56 -4.81 20.85
N GLY A 26 15.98 -5.84 21.48
CA GLY A 26 16.70 -6.95 22.11
C GLY A 26 17.21 -8.03 21.15
N PHE A 27 17.08 -7.87 19.83
CA PHE A 27 17.43 -8.92 18.87
C PHE A 27 18.93 -9.26 18.89
N THR A 28 19.23 -10.56 19.08
CA THR A 28 20.58 -11.12 19.13
C THR A 28 20.76 -12.29 18.17
N LYS A 29 21.98 -12.84 18.08
CA LYS A 29 22.26 -14.01 17.24
C LYS A 29 21.46 -15.24 17.68
N GLU A 30 21.22 -15.40 18.99
CA GLU A 30 20.43 -16.48 19.59
C GLU A 30 18.93 -16.37 19.26
N SER A 31 18.49 -15.19 18.79
CA SER A 31 17.13 -14.98 18.30
C SER A 31 16.90 -15.73 16.97
N VAL A 32 17.96 -16.09 16.22
CA VAL A 32 17.87 -16.92 15.01
C VAL A 32 17.82 -18.40 15.40
N VAL A 33 16.62 -18.97 15.37
CA VAL A 33 16.35 -20.36 15.79
C VAL A 33 16.80 -21.35 14.71
N GLU A 34 16.47 -21.05 13.46
CA GLU A 34 16.69 -21.95 12.32
C GLU A 34 16.91 -21.09 11.06
N ALA A 35 17.87 -21.46 10.23
CA ALA A 35 18.12 -20.82 8.95
C ALA A 35 18.67 -21.84 7.97
N ASP A 36 18.05 -21.93 6.80
CA ASP A 36 18.52 -22.72 5.66
C ASP A 36 18.19 -21.98 4.35
N ALA A 37 18.49 -22.60 3.22
CA ALA A 37 18.28 -22.00 1.89
C ALA A 37 16.82 -21.68 1.54
N ARG A 38 15.82 -22.18 2.29
CA ARG A 38 14.37 -22.02 2.01
C ARG A 38 13.56 -21.49 3.19
N LYS A 39 14.14 -21.49 4.38
CA LYS A 39 13.43 -21.23 5.63
C LYS A 39 14.29 -20.41 6.57
N LEU A 40 13.64 -19.46 7.23
CA LEU A 40 14.22 -18.69 8.33
C LEU A 40 13.21 -18.67 9.47
N MET A 41 13.66 -18.96 10.68
CA MET A 41 12.88 -18.84 11.89
C MET A 41 13.62 -18.01 12.92
N ILE A 42 12.96 -16.96 13.39
CA ILE A 42 13.43 -16.19 14.54
C ILE A 42 12.45 -16.32 15.71
N LYS A 43 12.92 -16.01 16.91
CA LYS A 43 12.10 -15.89 18.12
C LYS A 43 12.38 -14.56 18.82
N ALA A 44 11.37 -14.03 19.49
CA ALA A 44 11.48 -12.89 20.39
C ALA A 44 10.38 -12.95 21.44
N LYS A 45 10.60 -12.35 22.61
CA LYS A 45 9.52 -12.16 23.57
C LYS A 45 8.63 -11.00 23.15
N VAL A 46 7.35 -11.05 23.53
CA VAL A 46 6.39 -9.96 23.28
C VAL A 46 6.91 -8.62 23.81
N GLU A 47 7.56 -8.60 24.97
CA GLU A 47 8.11 -7.39 25.59
C GLU A 47 9.34 -6.82 24.86
N GLU A 48 10.00 -7.64 24.05
CA GLU A 48 11.19 -7.22 23.29
C GLU A 48 10.81 -6.46 22.03
N PHE A 49 9.55 -6.51 21.60
CA PHE A 49 9.08 -5.68 20.50
C PHE A 49 8.93 -4.24 20.95
N LYS A 50 9.27 -3.31 20.05
CA LYS A 50 9.08 -1.88 20.30
C LYS A 50 7.60 -1.59 20.52
N ALA A 51 7.26 -1.03 21.68
CA ALA A 51 5.91 -0.63 22.01
C ALA A 51 5.40 0.40 20.99
N ASP A 52 4.28 0.09 20.35
CA ASP A 52 3.58 0.99 19.45
C ASP A 52 2.36 1.53 20.20
N ARG A 53 2.32 2.86 20.39
CA ARG A 53 1.34 3.53 21.25
C ARG A 53 -0.09 3.51 20.67
N MET A 54 -0.28 2.94 19.49
CA MET A 54 -1.57 3.01 18.78
C MET A 54 -2.64 2.03 19.30
N ASP A 55 -2.26 0.89 19.89
CA ASP A 55 -3.20 -0.22 20.16
C ASP A 55 -3.30 -0.68 21.64
N GLY A 56 -2.83 0.11 22.60
CA GLY A 56 -2.89 -0.23 24.03
C GLY A 56 -1.70 -1.08 24.52
N GLY A 57 -1.89 -1.86 25.60
CA GLY A 57 -0.84 -2.71 26.17
C GLY A 57 -0.64 -3.99 25.34
N GLY A 58 0.54 -4.15 24.73
CA GLY A 58 0.90 -5.30 23.91
C GLY A 58 1.77 -4.93 22.72
N VAL A 59 1.90 -5.85 21.76
CA VAL A 59 2.63 -5.61 20.50
C VAL A 59 1.62 -5.32 19.39
N SER A 60 1.81 -4.19 18.71
CA SER A 60 0.96 -3.79 17.59
C SER A 60 0.93 -4.84 16.49
N ARG A 61 -0.27 -5.07 15.95
CA ARG A 61 -0.48 -6.00 14.82
C ARG A 61 0.36 -5.61 13.62
N TYR A 62 0.53 -4.31 13.40
CA TYR A 62 1.36 -3.78 12.34
C TYR A 62 2.84 -4.14 12.55
N MET A 63 3.34 -4.04 13.79
CA MET A 63 4.71 -4.37 14.15
C MET A 63 5.03 -5.85 13.86
N ILE A 64 4.17 -6.76 14.33
CA ILE A 64 4.35 -8.20 14.12
C ILE A 64 4.30 -8.55 12.63
N GLY A 65 3.33 -8.00 11.90
CA GLY A 65 3.21 -8.23 10.45
C GLY A 65 4.42 -7.70 9.67
N THR A 66 4.95 -6.54 10.05
CA THR A 66 6.15 -5.95 9.45
C THR A 66 7.38 -6.81 9.71
N CYS A 67 7.54 -7.31 10.94
CA CYS A 67 8.61 -8.23 11.28
C CYS A 67 8.50 -9.54 10.49
N GLY A 68 7.30 -10.10 10.37
CA GLY A 68 7.02 -11.28 9.54
C GLY A 68 7.46 -11.10 8.08
N GLN A 69 7.10 -9.95 7.49
CA GLN A 69 7.50 -9.64 6.12
C GLN A 69 9.01 -9.47 5.99
N LEU A 70 9.66 -8.78 6.93
CA LEU A 70 11.11 -8.60 6.93
C LEU A 70 11.85 -9.95 6.96
N VAL A 71 11.47 -10.84 7.88
CA VAL A 71 12.06 -12.19 8.00
C VAL A 71 11.87 -12.97 6.70
N SER A 72 10.72 -12.86 6.04
CA SER A 72 10.48 -13.53 4.75
C SER A 72 11.34 -13.01 3.61
N LYS A 73 11.65 -11.71 3.59
CA LYS A 73 12.59 -11.13 2.63
C LYS A 73 14.02 -11.61 2.88
N VAL A 74 14.44 -11.73 4.14
CA VAL A 74 15.77 -12.28 4.45
C VAL A 74 15.85 -13.76 4.08
N ALA A 75 14.81 -14.55 4.37
CA ALA A 75 14.73 -15.94 3.94
C ALA A 75 14.93 -16.09 2.42
N TYR A 76 14.33 -15.20 1.63
CA TYR A 76 14.51 -15.18 0.19
C TYR A 76 15.94 -14.81 -0.24
N LYS A 77 16.58 -13.84 0.43
CA LYS A 77 17.95 -13.39 0.12
C LYS A 77 19.04 -14.36 0.58
N LEU A 78 18.71 -15.29 1.48
CA LEU A 78 19.61 -16.36 1.92
C LEU A 78 19.81 -17.45 0.86
N GLN A 79 19.09 -17.41 -0.27
CA GLN A 79 19.25 -18.38 -1.35
C GLN A 79 20.65 -18.38 -1.94
N ASP A 80 21.15 -19.59 -2.21
CA ASP A 80 22.39 -19.77 -2.97
C ASP A 80 22.27 -19.11 -4.35
N GLY A 81 23.14 -18.13 -4.60
CA GLY A 81 23.19 -17.41 -5.86
C GLY A 81 22.41 -16.09 -5.89
N TRP A 82 21.77 -15.68 -4.79
CA TRP A 82 21.28 -14.30 -4.67
C TRP A 82 22.45 -13.34 -4.82
N LYS A 83 22.45 -12.54 -5.89
CA LYS A 83 23.44 -11.50 -6.11
C LYS A 83 22.83 -10.15 -5.80
N GLU A 84 23.61 -9.26 -5.21
CA GLU A 84 23.17 -7.90 -4.93
C GLU A 84 22.75 -7.15 -6.21
N SER A 85 23.32 -7.51 -7.36
CA SER A 85 22.92 -7.03 -8.69
C SER A 85 21.51 -7.47 -9.15
N GLU A 86 20.91 -8.47 -8.51
CA GLU A 86 19.54 -8.92 -8.77
C GLU A 86 18.50 -8.13 -7.98
N LYS A 87 18.92 -7.31 -6.99
CA LYS A 87 18.02 -6.45 -6.20
C LYS A 87 17.13 -5.57 -7.08
N LYS A 88 17.66 -5.04 -8.19
CA LYS A 88 16.92 -4.19 -9.15
C LYS A 88 15.88 -4.94 -9.97
N LYS A 89 15.92 -6.26 -9.96
CA LYS A 89 15.08 -7.14 -10.78
C LYS A 89 13.95 -7.78 -9.99
N VAL A 90 13.80 -7.41 -8.72
CA VAL A 90 12.79 -7.97 -7.83
C VAL A 90 11.85 -6.87 -7.38
N VAL A 91 10.57 -6.98 -7.75
CA VAL A 91 9.51 -6.04 -7.35
C VAL A 91 8.52 -6.77 -6.46
N GLN A 92 8.28 -6.24 -5.27
CA GLN A 92 7.22 -6.75 -4.41
C GLN A 92 5.87 -6.27 -4.92
N ASN A 93 5.00 -7.19 -5.32
CA ASN A 93 3.67 -6.83 -5.83
C ASN A 93 2.69 -6.66 -4.66
N ASP A 94 2.62 -7.67 -3.79
CA ASP A 94 1.53 -7.82 -2.83
C ASP A 94 2.07 -8.15 -1.43
N LEU A 95 1.39 -7.65 -0.40
CA LEU A 95 1.52 -8.12 0.98
C LEU A 95 0.12 -8.28 1.57
N VAL A 96 -0.16 -9.48 2.06
CA VAL A 96 -1.37 -9.79 2.81
C VAL A 96 -0.93 -10.32 4.17
N TYR A 97 -1.49 -9.76 5.24
CA TYR A 97 -1.30 -10.24 6.60
C TYR A 97 -2.66 -10.41 7.25
N ASN A 98 -2.98 -11.64 7.66
CA ASN A 98 -4.19 -12.00 8.37
C ASN A 98 -3.82 -12.26 9.82
N HIS A 99 -4.22 -11.34 10.68
CA HIS A 99 -4.04 -11.46 12.12
C HIS A 99 -5.19 -12.28 12.71
N LEU A 100 -4.88 -13.30 13.51
CA LEU A 100 -5.85 -14.24 14.07
C LEU A 100 -6.11 -13.97 15.54
N MET A 101 -5.04 -13.74 16.32
CA MET A 101 -5.14 -13.42 17.75
C MET A 101 -3.88 -12.69 18.24
N ASP A 102 -4.05 -11.83 19.23
CA ASP A 102 -2.96 -11.06 19.83
C ASP A 102 -2.16 -11.96 20.80
N PRO A 103 -0.81 -11.91 20.79
CA PRO A 103 0.01 -12.65 21.75
C PRO A 103 -0.11 -12.04 23.15
N SER A 104 -0.07 -12.88 24.18
CA SER A 104 -0.16 -12.42 25.57
C SER A 104 1.19 -11.90 26.08
N PRO A 105 1.22 -10.94 27.01
CA PRO A 105 2.45 -10.61 27.73
C PRO A 105 3.08 -11.87 28.36
N GLY A 106 4.38 -12.04 28.19
CA GLY A 106 5.19 -13.17 28.58
C GLY A 106 5.37 -14.22 27.49
N ASP A 107 4.57 -14.19 26.42
CA ASP A 107 4.69 -15.14 25.32
C ASP A 107 6.01 -14.98 24.57
N THR A 108 6.55 -16.10 24.09
CA THR A 108 7.60 -16.09 23.07
C THR A 108 6.93 -16.24 21.71
N VAL A 109 7.22 -15.32 20.81
CA VAL A 109 6.71 -15.32 19.45
C VAL A 109 7.79 -15.88 18.52
N TYR A 110 7.40 -16.85 17.71
CA TYR A 110 8.22 -17.42 16.65
C TYR A 110 7.71 -16.90 15.31
N ILE A 111 8.62 -16.38 14.50
CA ILE A 111 8.33 -15.92 13.15
C ILE A 111 9.03 -16.85 12.19
N ARG A 112 8.24 -17.71 11.55
CA ARG A 112 8.71 -18.67 10.56
C ARG A 112 8.41 -18.13 9.19
N ALA A 113 9.44 -17.90 8.38
CA ALA A 113 9.28 -17.55 6.99
C ALA A 113 9.82 -18.62 6.05
N THR A 114 9.14 -18.78 4.93
CA THR A 114 9.48 -19.68 3.85
C THR A 114 9.25 -18.99 2.53
N PHE A 115 9.93 -19.39 1.47
CA PHE A 115 9.59 -18.95 0.13
C PHE A 115 9.41 -20.14 -0.82
N LEU A 116 8.68 -19.91 -1.90
CA LEU A 116 8.44 -20.85 -2.98
C LEU A 116 8.81 -20.19 -4.31
N HIS A 117 9.76 -20.78 -5.04
CA HIS A 117 10.13 -20.31 -6.37
C HIS A 117 9.05 -20.69 -7.37
N SER A 118 8.63 -19.76 -8.23
CA SER A 118 7.72 -20.07 -9.33
C SER A 118 8.43 -20.02 -10.67
N GLN A 119 8.03 -20.93 -11.57
CA GLN A 119 8.49 -20.92 -12.96
C GLN A 119 7.93 -19.73 -13.76
N SER A 120 6.86 -19.10 -13.28
CA SER A 120 6.24 -17.93 -13.92
C SER A 120 7.00 -16.62 -13.70
N GLY A 121 8.13 -16.64 -12.97
CA GLY A 121 8.87 -15.43 -12.60
C GLY A 121 8.21 -14.64 -11.47
N ILE A 122 7.29 -15.26 -10.70
CA ILE A 122 6.69 -14.66 -9.50
C ILE A 122 6.95 -15.56 -8.30
N ASP A 123 7.90 -15.20 -7.46
CA ASP A 123 8.22 -15.95 -6.27
C ASP A 123 7.27 -15.58 -5.13
N HIS A 124 6.91 -16.56 -4.32
CA HIS A 124 5.97 -16.38 -3.21
C HIS A 124 6.70 -16.47 -1.88
N LEU A 125 6.57 -15.43 -1.07
CA LEU A 125 7.02 -15.39 0.31
C LEU A 125 5.85 -15.71 1.23
N HIS A 126 6.07 -16.52 2.23
CA HIS A 126 5.10 -16.85 3.25
C HIS A 126 5.74 -16.68 4.62
N PHE A 127 4.97 -16.19 5.58
CA PHE A 127 5.37 -16.19 6.98
C PHE A 127 4.21 -16.56 7.89
N ALA A 128 4.55 -17.21 8.99
CA ALA A 128 3.64 -17.55 10.07
C ALA A 128 4.22 -17.03 11.37
N ILE A 129 3.36 -16.46 12.22
CA ILE A 129 3.68 -15.99 13.55
C ILE A 129 2.99 -16.95 14.53
N GLU A 130 3.76 -17.62 15.37
CA GLU A 130 3.29 -18.72 16.23
C GLU A 130 3.86 -18.63 17.65
N ALA A 131 3.12 -19.11 18.66
CA ALA A 131 3.57 -19.12 20.06
C ALA A 131 4.59 -20.23 20.35
N ASP A 132 4.38 -21.38 19.70
CA ASP A 132 5.26 -22.55 19.80
C ASP A 132 5.17 -23.33 18.48
N PRO A 133 6.30 -23.50 17.77
CA PRO A 133 6.41 -24.32 16.55
C PRO A 133 5.83 -25.73 16.67
N LYS A 134 5.77 -26.29 17.88
CA LYS A 134 5.26 -27.64 18.16
C LYS A 134 3.76 -27.66 18.42
N LYS A 135 3.22 -26.62 19.06
CA LYS A 135 1.80 -26.55 19.45
C LYS A 135 0.90 -25.94 18.37
N LYS A 136 1.48 -25.37 17.30
CA LYS A 136 0.76 -24.78 16.16
C LYS A 136 -0.29 -23.73 16.56
N ILE A 137 -0.04 -23.00 17.65
CA ILE A 137 -0.85 -21.83 18.02
C ILE A 137 -0.38 -20.68 17.14
N ILE A 138 -1.23 -20.23 16.23
CA ILE A 138 -0.89 -19.23 15.21
C ILE A 138 -1.53 -17.89 15.59
N PHE A 139 -0.68 -16.87 15.76
CA PHE A 139 -1.08 -15.48 15.98
C PHE A 139 -1.44 -14.78 14.67
N GLY A 140 -0.77 -15.13 13.57
CA GLY A 140 -1.08 -14.58 12.27
C GLY A 140 -0.33 -15.24 11.13
N LEU A 141 -0.84 -15.05 9.92
CA LEU A 141 -0.27 -15.57 8.68
C LEU A 141 -0.13 -14.46 7.67
N GLY A 142 0.99 -14.44 6.97
CA GLY A 142 1.20 -13.50 5.89
C GLY A 142 1.78 -14.13 4.65
N SER A 143 1.52 -13.48 3.53
CA SER A 143 2.04 -13.86 2.23
C SER A 143 2.35 -12.62 1.40
N SER A 144 3.41 -12.71 0.62
CA SER A 144 3.85 -11.67 -0.30
C SER A 144 4.30 -12.31 -1.60
N SER A 145 4.23 -11.57 -2.71
CA SER A 145 4.71 -12.04 -4.02
C SER A 145 5.77 -11.11 -4.57
N LEU A 146 6.79 -11.68 -5.19
CA LEU A 146 7.95 -11.00 -5.78
C LEU A 146 8.02 -11.30 -7.28
N ALA A 147 7.83 -10.30 -8.14
CA ALA A 147 8.11 -10.43 -9.56
C ALA A 147 9.62 -10.38 -9.79
N VAL A 148 10.18 -11.41 -10.42
CA VAL A 148 11.61 -11.58 -10.71
C VAL A 148 11.86 -11.45 -12.21
N PHE A 149 12.43 -10.32 -12.63
CA PHE A 149 12.73 -10.02 -14.03
C PHE A 149 14.11 -10.60 -14.40
N LYS A 150 14.14 -11.86 -14.85
CA LYS A 150 15.38 -12.46 -15.38
C LYS A 150 15.72 -11.79 -16.72
N ALA A 151 16.91 -11.19 -16.81
CA ALA A 151 17.40 -10.64 -18.07
C ALA A 151 17.46 -11.77 -19.12
N LYS A 152 16.76 -11.59 -20.24
CA LYS A 152 16.77 -12.54 -21.35
C LYS A 152 18.22 -12.64 -21.81
N LYS A 153 18.89 -13.77 -21.53
CA LYS A 153 20.23 -14.02 -22.09
C LYS A 153 20.10 -13.83 -23.60
N PRO A 154 20.94 -13.00 -24.25
CA PRO A 154 20.96 -12.96 -25.70
C PRO A 154 21.22 -14.39 -26.16
N SER A 155 20.24 -14.98 -26.84
CA SER A 155 20.42 -16.28 -27.46
C SER A 155 21.53 -16.11 -28.47
N GLY A 156 22.75 -16.52 -28.10
CA GLY A 156 23.86 -16.61 -29.02
C GLY A 156 23.45 -17.57 -30.12
N ARG A 157 22.94 -17.02 -31.24
CA ARG A 157 22.98 -17.75 -32.50
C ARG A 157 24.45 -17.90 -32.80
N GLY A 158 24.92 -19.14 -32.61
CA GLY A 158 26.25 -19.55 -33.00
C GLY A 158 26.48 -19.14 -34.45
N ALA A 159 27.62 -18.50 -34.67
CA ALA A 159 28.26 -18.48 -35.96
C ALA A 159 28.48 -19.94 -36.38
N ALA A 160 27.75 -20.37 -37.39
CA ALA A 160 28.07 -21.55 -38.16
C ALA A 160 28.04 -21.12 -39.63
N ASP A 161 29.25 -21.04 -40.18
CA ASP A 161 29.53 -21.14 -41.60
C ASP A 161 28.58 -22.09 -42.33
N LYS A 162 27.97 -21.63 -43.42
CA LYS A 162 28.17 -22.21 -44.76
C LYS A 162 27.23 -21.59 -45.81
N ASN A 163 27.79 -21.54 -47.02
CA ASN A 163 27.18 -21.51 -48.34
C ASN A 163 26.98 -20.15 -49.02
N GLN A 164 28.04 -19.78 -49.76
CA GLN A 164 28.04 -19.63 -51.23
C GLN A 164 26.65 -19.65 -51.90
N GLY A 165 26.36 -18.55 -52.58
CA GLY A 165 25.31 -18.50 -53.58
C GLY A 165 25.74 -19.17 -54.88
N ASP A 166 24.78 -19.81 -55.53
CA ASP A 166 24.54 -19.66 -56.96
C ASP A 166 23.20 -20.32 -57.33
N GLY A 167 22.52 -19.78 -58.35
CA GLY A 167 21.62 -20.57 -59.19
C GLY A 167 20.10 -20.44 -59.00
N SER A 168 19.52 -19.53 -59.79
CA SER A 168 18.48 -19.81 -60.80
C SER A 168 17.07 -20.30 -60.44
N SER A 169 16.11 -19.54 -60.99
CA SER A 169 14.84 -19.92 -61.63
C SER A 169 13.70 -20.59 -60.82
N GLY A 170 12.55 -19.90 -60.81
CA GLY A 170 11.37 -20.43 -61.50
C GLY A 170 10.18 -20.93 -60.67
N ARG A 171 9.01 -20.34 -61.00
CA ARG A 171 7.64 -20.90 -60.98
C ARG A 171 6.83 -21.01 -59.68
N GLU A 172 5.77 -20.18 -59.67
CA GLU A 172 4.34 -20.53 -59.54
C GLU A 172 3.98 -21.92 -58.98
N ALA A 173 3.13 -21.95 -57.94
CA ALA A 173 1.71 -22.29 -58.08
C ALA A 173 1.02 -22.44 -56.72
N SER A 174 -0.20 -21.93 -56.66
CA SER A 174 -1.22 -22.11 -55.64
C SER A 174 -1.55 -23.58 -55.38
N THR A 175 -1.96 -23.94 -54.16
CA THR A 175 -3.06 -24.89 -53.95
C THR A 175 -3.65 -24.77 -52.55
N SER A 176 -4.97 -24.68 -52.56
CA SER A 176 -5.98 -24.70 -51.50
C SER A 176 -6.20 -26.08 -50.88
N SER A 177 -6.59 -26.12 -49.60
CA SER A 177 -7.66 -26.98 -49.01
C SER A 177 -7.64 -26.78 -47.48
N SER A 178 -8.67 -26.25 -46.80
CA SER A 178 -10.09 -26.64 -46.63
C SER A 178 -10.33 -27.80 -45.66
N SER A 179 -10.93 -27.47 -44.52
CA SER A 179 -12.00 -28.18 -43.75
C SER A 179 -11.84 -27.81 -42.26
N GLY A 180 -12.81 -27.28 -41.53
CA GLY A 180 -14.25 -27.21 -41.73
C GLY A 180 -14.95 -28.29 -40.90
N HIS A 181 -15.20 -28.04 -39.61
CA HIS A 181 -16.31 -28.70 -38.89
C HIS A 181 -16.90 -27.80 -37.80
N ARG A 182 -18.02 -27.19 -38.19
CA ARG A 182 -19.24 -26.90 -37.41
C ARG A 182 -19.92 -28.26 -37.07
N LEU A 183 -20.76 -28.48 -36.04
CA LEU A 183 -21.76 -27.69 -35.32
C LEU A 183 -22.38 -28.56 -34.20
N ASN A 184 -23.15 -27.93 -33.29
CA ASN A 184 -24.35 -28.42 -32.56
C ASN A 184 -24.29 -28.78 -31.05
N ASP A 185 -24.98 -27.90 -30.30
CA ASP A 185 -25.81 -28.09 -29.08
C ASP A 185 -27.10 -28.92 -29.42
N PRO A 186 -28.10 -29.20 -28.53
CA PRO A 186 -28.28 -28.95 -27.09
C PRO A 186 -28.96 -30.11 -26.27
N SER A 187 -29.23 -29.87 -24.97
CA SER A 187 -30.52 -30.15 -24.26
C SER A 187 -30.47 -30.91 -22.90
N SER A 188 -31.00 -30.22 -21.88
CA SER A 188 -31.94 -30.65 -20.80
C SER A 188 -31.65 -31.83 -19.86
N SER A 189 -31.64 -31.55 -18.54
CA SER A 189 -32.54 -32.21 -17.57
C SER A 189 -32.56 -31.56 -16.16
N ARG A 190 -33.77 -31.15 -15.74
CA ARG A 190 -34.29 -31.04 -14.34
C ARG A 190 -34.89 -32.42 -13.96
N PRO A 191 -35.27 -32.79 -12.70
CA PRO A 191 -36.09 -32.05 -11.70
C PRO A 191 -35.78 -32.49 -10.22
N PRO A 192 -36.68 -32.50 -9.19
CA PRO A 192 -37.85 -31.66 -8.84
C PRO A 192 -37.75 -31.02 -7.41
N ALA A 193 -38.75 -30.18 -7.10
CA ALA A 193 -39.07 -29.68 -5.76
C ALA A 193 -39.99 -30.64 -4.99
N SER A 194 -39.90 -30.67 -3.65
CA SER A 194 -40.94 -31.20 -2.76
C SER A 194 -41.11 -30.32 -1.52
N LEU A 195 -42.38 -30.04 -1.20
CA LEU A 195 -42.90 -29.41 0.01
C LEU A 195 -43.14 -30.51 1.07
N GLY A 196 -42.89 -30.20 2.33
CA GLY A 196 -43.27 -31.03 3.47
C GLY A 196 -43.04 -30.33 4.81
N GLU A 197 -44.12 -29.82 5.41
CA GLU A 197 -44.20 -29.45 6.84
C GLU A 197 -44.14 -30.71 7.72
N ALA A 198 -43.32 -30.69 8.79
CA ALA A 198 -43.62 -31.28 10.10
C ALA A 198 -42.49 -31.06 11.15
N ARG A 199 -42.74 -30.14 12.08
CA ARG A 199 -42.63 -30.19 13.55
C ARG A 199 -41.69 -31.21 14.27
N LEU A 200 -40.76 -30.64 15.05
CA LEU A 200 -40.19 -30.99 16.39
C LEU A 200 -39.80 -32.44 16.76
N GLU A 201 -38.51 -32.68 17.06
CA GLU A 201 -37.93 -32.86 18.41
C GLU A 201 -36.39 -33.11 18.32
N PRO A 202 -35.57 -32.86 19.38
CA PRO A 202 -34.12 -32.73 19.30
C PRO A 202 -33.35 -34.02 19.68
N GLY A 203 -32.23 -34.28 18.98
CA GLY A 203 -31.30 -35.38 19.25
C GLY A 203 -29.93 -35.18 18.57
N PRO A 204 -28.86 -35.85 19.02
CA PRO A 204 -27.63 -35.18 19.43
C PRO A 204 -26.52 -35.07 18.35
N LEU A 205 -25.75 -33.97 18.48
CA LEU A 205 -24.36 -33.74 18.05
C LEU A 205 -23.79 -34.69 16.98
N ALA A 206 -23.90 -34.31 15.71
CA ALA A 206 -23.14 -34.88 14.61
C ALA A 206 -22.26 -33.82 13.93
N ASN A 207 -20.96 -33.89 14.23
CA ASN A 207 -19.80 -33.51 13.42
C ASN A 207 -20.04 -32.54 12.24
N ALA A 208 -19.95 -31.24 12.52
CA ALA A 208 -19.82 -30.22 11.49
C ALA A 208 -18.41 -30.27 10.86
N SER A 209 -18.35 -30.62 9.58
CA SER A 209 -17.16 -30.58 8.74
C SER A 209 -16.62 -29.15 8.60
N ILE A 210 -15.35 -28.95 8.95
CA ILE A 210 -14.60 -27.67 8.95
C ILE A 210 -14.24 -27.19 7.53
N LEU A 211 -14.68 -27.89 6.48
CA LEU A 211 -14.31 -27.65 5.08
C LEU A 211 -15.43 -27.01 4.24
N ARG A 212 -16.15 -26.03 4.79
CA ARG A 212 -16.97 -25.11 3.97
C ARG A 212 -16.21 -23.81 3.72
N ARG A 213 -15.68 -23.70 2.50
CA ARG A 213 -15.21 -22.43 1.92
C ARG A 213 -16.39 -21.45 1.90
N PRO A 214 -16.23 -20.19 2.33
CA PRO A 214 -17.23 -19.16 2.07
C PRO A 214 -17.37 -18.99 0.55
N SER A 215 -18.58 -19.19 0.05
CA SER A 215 -18.98 -18.85 -1.32
C SER A 215 -18.78 -17.36 -1.53
N THR A 216 -17.89 -17.01 -2.46
CA THR A 216 -17.71 -15.65 -2.98
C THR A 216 -18.86 -15.32 -3.93
N GLU A 217 -19.99 -14.93 -3.36
CA GLU A 217 -21.01 -14.18 -4.08
C GLU A 217 -21.25 -12.88 -3.32
N GLY A 218 -20.94 -11.74 -3.96
CA GLY A 218 -21.41 -10.42 -3.52
C GLY A 218 -20.36 -9.41 -3.03
N ILE A 219 -19.05 -9.64 -3.14
CA ILE A 219 -18.05 -8.59 -2.87
C ILE A 219 -17.65 -7.95 -4.18
N THR A 220 -18.05 -6.69 -4.40
CA THR A 220 -17.66 -5.90 -5.56
C THR A 220 -16.15 -5.69 -5.58
N ASP A 221 -15.54 -5.78 -6.78
CA ASP A 221 -14.09 -5.69 -7.04
C ASP A 221 -13.44 -4.38 -6.53
N ALA A 222 -14.23 -3.37 -6.17
CA ALA A 222 -13.76 -2.09 -5.65
C ALA A 222 -13.22 -2.15 -4.21
N LYS A 223 -13.61 -3.13 -3.39
CA LYS A 223 -13.23 -3.18 -1.96
C LYS A 223 -11.93 -3.92 -1.66
N ARG A 224 -11.19 -4.42 -2.66
CA ARG A 224 -10.01 -5.27 -2.47
C ARG A 224 -8.68 -4.71 -3.00
N ARG A 225 -8.57 -3.39 -3.19
CA ARG A 225 -7.35 -2.76 -3.71
C ARG A 225 -6.48 -2.14 -2.61
N ARG A 226 -5.57 -3.01 -2.13
CA ARG A 226 -4.16 -2.83 -1.76
C ARG A 226 -3.67 -1.40 -1.48
N ARG A 227 -3.12 -1.17 -0.28
CA ARG A 227 -2.17 -0.07 -0.01
C ARG A 227 -0.98 -0.25 -0.95
N HIS A 228 -0.82 0.65 -1.92
CA HIS A 228 0.33 0.67 -2.80
C HIS A 228 1.52 1.19 -2.00
N VAL A 229 2.41 0.30 -1.57
CA VAL A 229 3.69 0.68 -0.98
C VAL A 229 4.68 0.81 -2.14
N SER A 230 4.82 2.00 -2.70
CA SER A 230 5.77 2.25 -3.78
C SER A 230 7.20 2.24 -3.23
N PHE A 231 7.85 1.08 -3.27
CA PHE A 231 9.30 0.94 -3.02
C PHE A 231 10.13 1.18 -4.29
N ALA A 232 9.66 2.06 -5.17
CA ALA A 232 10.47 2.52 -6.29
C ALA A 232 11.40 3.61 -5.77
N GLU A 233 12.47 3.25 -5.06
CA GLU A 233 13.52 4.23 -4.79
C GLU A 233 14.93 3.66 -4.72
N ILE A 234 15.84 4.49 -5.25
CA ILE A 234 17.31 4.47 -5.16
C ILE A 234 17.99 3.62 -6.25
N ASP A 235 18.15 4.20 -7.46
CA ASP A 235 19.42 4.08 -8.23
C ASP A 235 19.51 4.90 -9.53
N SER A 236 18.59 5.83 -9.80
CA SER A 236 19.01 7.04 -10.50
C SER A 236 19.61 7.96 -9.44
N GLY A 237 20.86 8.39 -9.55
CA GLY A 237 21.46 9.45 -8.71
C GLY A 237 20.75 10.81 -8.81
N LYS A 238 19.47 10.82 -9.19
CA LYS A 238 18.55 11.94 -9.10
C LYS A 238 18.01 11.95 -7.68
N GLN A 239 18.35 13.00 -6.95
CA GLN A 239 17.68 13.36 -5.70
C GLN A 239 16.17 13.29 -5.92
N ARG A 240 15.44 12.52 -5.10
CA ARG A 240 13.97 12.55 -5.10
C ARG A 240 13.54 13.86 -4.47
N GLU A 241 13.17 14.78 -5.33
CA GLU A 241 12.55 16.04 -4.96
C GLU A 241 11.03 15.86 -4.95
N ALA A 242 10.39 16.16 -3.83
CA ALA A 242 8.94 16.21 -3.72
C ALA A 242 8.48 17.51 -3.07
N SER A 243 7.32 18.01 -3.51
CA SER A 243 6.70 19.23 -2.99
C SER A 243 5.55 18.89 -2.06
N PHE A 244 5.55 19.52 -0.89
CA PHE A 244 4.57 19.31 0.16
C PHE A 244 3.98 20.65 0.60
N MET A 245 2.89 20.56 1.35
CA MET A 245 2.33 21.72 2.03
C MET A 245 1.92 21.38 3.45
N LEU A 246 2.09 22.36 4.34
CA LEU A 246 1.53 22.38 5.67
C LEU A 246 0.34 23.34 5.67
N VAL A 247 -0.85 22.78 5.87
CA VAL A 247 -2.12 23.49 5.72
C VAL A 247 -2.62 23.98 7.06
N ASN A 248 -3.25 25.15 7.06
CA ASN A 248 -3.96 25.75 8.19
C ASN A 248 -3.08 26.15 9.39
N VAL A 249 -1.89 26.69 9.10
CA VAL A 249 -1.03 27.29 10.13
C VAL A 249 -1.63 28.61 10.58
N GLN A 250 -1.95 28.71 11.88
CA GLN A 250 -2.49 29.93 12.47
C GLN A 250 -1.39 30.83 13.02
N THR A 251 -1.21 31.99 12.40
CA THR A 251 -0.16 32.94 12.81
C THR A 251 -0.42 34.34 12.30
N SER A 252 -0.09 35.36 13.09
CA SER A 252 -0.15 36.76 12.63
C SER A 252 1.07 37.15 11.79
N HIS A 253 2.15 36.35 11.84
CA HIS A 253 3.45 36.69 11.24
C HIS A 253 4.04 35.51 10.46
N PRO A 254 3.43 35.11 9.33
CA PRO A 254 3.80 33.88 8.62
C PRO A 254 5.25 33.86 8.11
N LYS A 255 5.87 35.02 7.88
CA LYS A 255 7.28 35.15 7.44
C LYS A 255 8.31 34.69 8.47
N VAL A 256 7.99 34.82 9.76
CA VAL A 256 8.92 34.46 10.86
C VAL A 256 8.41 33.27 11.68
N ASP A 257 7.28 32.70 11.26
CA ASP A 257 6.66 31.58 11.93
C ASP A 257 7.53 30.32 11.80
N LYS A 258 7.81 29.67 12.93
CA LYS A 258 8.68 28.48 13.00
C LYS A 258 7.90 27.17 13.10
N SER A 259 6.58 27.17 12.89
CA SER A 259 5.74 25.98 13.08
C SER A 259 6.14 24.85 12.13
N LEU A 260 6.40 25.15 10.86
CA LEU A 260 6.89 24.17 9.89
C LEU A 260 8.21 23.55 10.33
N ALA A 261 9.21 24.39 10.66
CA ALA A 261 10.52 23.92 11.10
C ALA A 261 10.41 23.06 12.38
N ARG A 262 9.62 23.49 13.36
CA ARG A 262 9.40 22.76 14.62
C ARG A 262 8.75 21.39 14.41
N MET A 263 7.83 21.26 13.45
CA MET A 263 7.19 19.98 13.15
C MET A 263 8.09 19.01 12.38
N LEU A 264 9.04 19.52 11.59
CA LEU A 264 9.98 18.71 10.80
C LEU A 264 11.29 18.38 11.54
N GLU A 265 11.67 19.19 12.54
CA GLU A 265 12.89 19.03 13.35
C GLU A 265 13.06 17.62 13.97
N PRO A 266 12.03 16.98 14.56
CA PRO A 266 12.16 15.64 15.14
C PRO A 266 12.59 14.56 14.12
N PHE A 267 12.31 14.79 12.84
CA PHE A 267 12.64 13.88 11.74
C PHE A 267 13.91 14.30 11.00
N ARG A 268 14.59 15.36 11.45
CA ARG A 268 15.77 15.95 10.80
C ARG A 268 15.52 16.30 9.33
N VAL A 269 14.29 16.67 9.00
CA VAL A 269 13.92 17.09 7.64
C VAL A 269 14.11 18.60 7.53
N MET A 270 14.92 19.03 6.57
CA MET A 270 15.10 20.44 6.25
C MET A 270 14.20 20.82 5.07
N PRO A 271 13.18 21.67 5.26
CA PRO A 271 12.36 22.14 4.16
C PRO A 271 13.12 23.18 3.32
N GLU A 272 13.00 23.06 1.99
CA GLU A 272 13.58 23.97 1.00
C GLU A 272 12.47 24.79 0.32
N GLU A 273 12.84 25.93 -0.30
CA GLU A 273 11.91 26.79 -1.07
C GLU A 273 10.61 27.16 -0.34
N VAL A 274 10.71 27.42 0.97
CA VAL A 274 9.54 27.70 1.81
C VAL A 274 8.89 29.01 1.40
N HIS A 275 7.62 28.95 1.00
CA HIS A 275 6.76 30.12 0.80
C HIS A 275 5.38 29.87 1.39
N HIS A 276 4.61 30.92 1.58
CA HIS A 276 3.28 30.81 2.20
C HIS A 276 2.24 31.64 1.47
N GLU A 277 1.00 31.17 1.54
CA GLU A 277 -0.17 31.89 1.06
C GLU A 277 -1.27 31.89 2.11
N ALA A 278 -2.08 32.95 2.11
CA ALA A 278 -3.29 32.99 2.94
C ALA A 278 -4.28 31.93 2.44
N LEU A 279 -4.72 31.05 3.34
CA LEU A 279 -5.72 30.05 3.07
C LEU A 279 -7.07 30.74 2.76
N PRO A 280 -7.80 30.34 1.70
CA PRO A 280 -8.96 31.06 1.19
C PRO A 280 -10.25 30.83 2.01
N ILE A 281 -10.10 30.65 3.33
CA ILE A 281 -11.20 30.43 4.28
C ILE A 281 -11.55 31.71 5.06
N ALA A 282 -12.74 31.74 5.66
CA ALA A 282 -13.24 32.88 6.43
C ALA A 282 -12.42 33.14 7.70
N LYS A 283 -11.80 32.10 8.27
CA LYS A 283 -10.90 32.22 9.43
C LYS A 283 -9.69 33.08 9.06
N ARG A 284 -9.46 34.14 9.84
CA ARG A 284 -8.30 35.04 9.65
C ARG A 284 -6.99 34.35 10.05
N ASN A 285 -5.88 34.91 9.58
CA ASN A 285 -4.52 34.51 9.97
C ASN A 285 -4.21 33.01 9.77
N SER A 286 -4.89 32.38 8.81
CA SER A 286 -4.72 30.97 8.47
C SER A 286 -3.97 30.87 7.15
N PHE A 287 -2.89 30.09 7.13
CA PHE A 287 -1.94 30.05 6.01
C PHE A 287 -1.67 28.62 5.56
N VAL A 288 -1.26 28.48 4.31
CA VAL A 288 -0.64 27.28 3.75
C VAL A 288 0.83 27.59 3.54
N PHE A 289 1.71 26.72 4.05
CA PHE A 289 3.14 26.79 3.84
C PHE A 289 3.53 25.71 2.83
N TYR A 290 4.00 26.12 1.66
CA TYR A 290 4.52 25.23 0.63
C TYR A 290 6.03 25.11 0.80
N PHE A 291 6.55 23.90 0.59
CA PHE A 291 7.97 23.62 0.71
C PHE A 291 8.35 22.39 -0.11
N LYS A 292 9.64 22.24 -0.36
CA LYS A 292 10.22 21.06 -1.01
C LYS A 292 11.11 20.29 -0.07
N VAL A 293 11.25 19.00 -0.35
CA VAL A 293 12.23 18.13 0.30
C VAL A 293 13.00 17.39 -0.79
N SER A 294 14.32 17.49 -0.75
CA SER A 294 15.25 16.96 -1.77
C SER A 294 15.81 15.58 -1.43
N THR A 295 15.64 15.13 -0.18
CA THR A 295 16.15 13.84 0.30
C THR A 295 15.06 12.78 0.30
N SER A 296 15.37 11.60 -0.21
CA SER A 296 14.48 10.42 -0.20
C SER A 296 13.94 10.12 1.22
N ALA A 297 14.84 10.07 2.21
CA ALA A 297 14.48 9.85 3.60
C ALA A 297 13.54 10.95 4.14
N GLY A 298 13.82 12.22 3.82
CA GLY A 298 12.96 13.33 4.23
C GLY A 298 11.58 13.28 3.58
N CYS A 299 11.52 12.96 2.27
CA CYS A 299 10.26 12.76 1.56
C CYS A 299 9.44 11.64 2.21
N SER A 300 10.07 10.49 2.51
CA SER A 300 9.40 9.38 3.18
C SER A 300 8.89 9.75 4.57
N HIS A 301 9.66 10.53 5.36
CA HIS A 301 9.21 11.02 6.66
C HIS A 301 7.98 11.92 6.53
N VAL A 302 7.99 12.90 5.61
CA VAL A 302 6.83 13.79 5.41
C VAL A 302 5.63 13.00 4.89
N GLU A 303 5.83 12.06 3.96
CA GLU A 303 4.77 11.18 3.46
C GLU A 303 4.10 10.37 4.58
N ASN A 304 4.88 9.88 5.55
CA ASN A 304 4.35 9.17 6.72
C ASN A 304 3.57 10.09 7.68
N MET A 305 3.80 11.41 7.63
CA MET A 305 3.02 12.39 8.40
C MET A 305 1.70 12.77 7.71
N ILE A 306 1.52 12.41 6.43
CA ILE A 306 0.29 12.71 5.69
C ILE A 306 -0.77 11.66 6.05
N GLU A 307 -1.85 12.11 6.68
CA GLU A 307 -3.01 11.27 7.00
C GLU A 307 -3.89 11.03 5.76
N ALA A 308 -3.36 10.32 4.76
CA ALA A 308 -4.00 10.13 3.46
C ALA A 308 -5.42 9.55 3.54
N ARG A 309 -5.78 8.80 4.58
CA ARG A 309 -7.15 8.26 4.77
C ARG A 309 -8.14 9.23 5.40
N ARG A 310 -7.64 10.29 6.05
CA ARG A 310 -8.45 11.27 6.79
C ARG A 310 -8.44 12.64 6.13
N TRP A 311 -8.01 12.73 4.86
CA TRP A 311 -7.95 14.00 4.13
C TRP A 311 -9.31 14.72 4.14
N HIS A 312 -10.42 13.98 3.99
CA HIS A 312 -11.76 14.54 4.00
C HIS A 312 -12.11 15.16 5.37
N GLN A 313 -11.57 14.65 6.47
CA GLN A 313 -11.74 15.26 7.80
C GLN A 313 -10.87 16.51 7.91
N ARG A 314 -9.64 16.47 7.41
CA ARG A 314 -8.68 17.58 7.48
C ARG A 314 -9.09 18.78 6.62
N PHE A 315 -9.65 18.55 5.42
CA PHE A 315 -10.15 19.60 4.51
C PHE A 315 -11.60 20.04 4.78
N HIS A 316 -12.32 19.39 5.70
CA HIS A 316 -13.70 19.76 6.01
C HIS A 316 -13.80 21.21 6.53
N ILE A 317 -14.71 22.01 5.96
CA ILE A 317 -14.73 23.46 6.20
C ILE A 317 -14.94 23.83 7.68
N LYS A 318 -15.75 23.07 8.42
CA LYS A 318 -15.95 23.28 9.86
C LYS A 318 -14.67 23.05 10.67
N ASN A 319 -13.84 22.09 10.25
CA ASN A 319 -12.59 21.78 10.94
C ASN A 319 -11.56 22.87 10.63
N LEU A 320 -11.46 23.27 9.36
CA LEU A 320 -10.60 24.37 8.93
C LEU A 320 -10.92 25.69 9.65
N CYS A 321 -12.21 26.00 9.80
CA CYS A 321 -12.70 27.23 10.43
C CYS A 321 -12.92 27.12 11.95
N SER A 322 -12.50 26.02 12.58
CA SER A 322 -12.69 25.82 14.02
C SER A 322 -11.93 26.85 14.87
N SER A 323 -12.21 26.89 16.17
CA SER A 323 -11.53 27.80 17.11
C SER A 323 -10.03 27.49 17.18
N ASN A 324 -9.68 26.20 17.24
CA ASN A 324 -8.32 25.68 17.35
C ASN A 324 -8.08 24.57 16.30
N PRO A 325 -7.93 24.93 15.01
CA PRO A 325 -7.66 23.95 13.99
C PRO A 325 -6.23 23.43 14.10
N GLU A 326 -6.09 22.13 13.92
CA GLU A 326 -4.79 21.47 13.88
C GLU A 326 -4.17 21.62 12.47
N PRO A 327 -2.93 22.14 12.36
CA PRO A 327 -2.19 22.13 11.09
C PRO A 327 -1.93 20.70 10.63
N PHE A 328 -1.91 20.46 9.33
CA PHE A 328 -1.69 19.11 8.79
C PHE A 328 -0.86 19.12 7.50
N PHE A 329 -0.13 18.04 7.27
CA PHE A 329 0.66 17.84 6.05
C PHE A 329 -0.18 17.26 4.93
N SER A 330 0.12 17.66 3.70
CA SER A 330 -0.49 17.17 2.46
C SER A 330 0.53 17.26 1.33
N PRO A 331 0.38 16.49 0.23
CA PRO A 331 1.09 16.80 -1.01
C PRO A 331 0.77 18.23 -1.43
N ALA A 332 1.72 18.92 -2.08
CA ALA A 332 1.49 20.29 -2.53
C ALA A 332 0.34 20.33 -3.55
N LEU A 333 -0.69 21.14 -3.26
CA LEU A 333 -1.84 21.34 -4.13
C LEU A 333 -1.96 22.82 -4.50
N PRO A 334 -2.29 23.18 -5.75
CA PRO A 334 -2.61 24.56 -6.08
C PRO A 334 -3.88 25.00 -5.36
N MET A 335 -4.07 26.32 -5.24
CA MET A 335 -5.15 26.90 -4.45
C MET A 335 -6.55 26.47 -4.94
N GLU A 336 -6.72 26.31 -6.24
CA GLU A 336 -7.93 25.78 -6.87
C GLU A 336 -8.22 24.34 -6.42
N SER A 337 -7.19 23.50 -6.36
CA SER A 337 -7.31 22.11 -5.88
C SER A 337 -7.58 22.04 -4.38
N ILE A 338 -7.08 22.99 -3.59
CA ILE A 338 -7.44 23.09 -2.16
C ILE A 338 -8.94 23.39 -2.02
N ILE A 339 -9.47 24.36 -2.79
CA ILE A 339 -10.91 24.65 -2.81
C ILE A 339 -11.70 23.40 -3.26
N ALA A 340 -11.26 22.73 -4.33
CA ALA A 340 -11.88 21.48 -4.79
C ALA A 340 -11.91 20.40 -3.70
N ALA A 341 -10.80 20.22 -2.98
CA ALA A 341 -10.70 19.28 -1.86
C ALA A 341 -11.68 19.63 -0.73
N ILE A 342 -11.88 20.91 -0.42
CA ILE A 342 -12.90 21.36 0.56
C ILE A 342 -14.30 20.94 0.10
N PHE A 343 -14.66 21.17 -1.17
CA PHE A 343 -15.95 20.75 -1.72
C PHE A 343 -16.16 19.23 -1.65
N LEU A 344 -15.17 18.45 -2.10
CA LEU A 344 -15.23 16.98 -2.05
C LEU A 344 -15.34 16.47 -0.61
N SER A 345 -14.57 17.07 0.31
CA SER A 345 -14.60 16.70 1.73
C SER A 345 -15.98 16.89 2.35
N GLN A 346 -16.65 18.00 2.01
CA GLN A 346 -17.99 18.32 2.50
C GLN A 346 -19.03 17.36 1.94
N ARG A 347 -18.89 16.97 0.66
CA ARG A 347 -19.76 15.97 0.03
C ARG A 347 -19.62 14.60 0.67
N ILE A 348 -18.40 14.15 0.96
CA ILE A 348 -18.16 12.84 1.60
C ILE A 348 -18.90 12.78 2.94
N VAL A 349 -18.81 13.84 3.74
CA VAL A 349 -19.52 13.93 5.04
C VAL A 349 -21.04 13.95 4.88
N HIS A 350 -21.58 14.53 3.80
CA HIS A 350 -23.03 14.50 3.51
C HIS A 350 -23.53 13.15 2.97
N GLN A 351 -22.76 12.49 2.11
CA GLN A 351 -23.19 11.26 1.44
C GLN A 351 -22.91 9.99 2.24
N TYR A 352 -21.90 10.00 3.09
CA TYR A 352 -21.49 8.82 3.85
C TYR A 352 -21.67 9.07 5.34
N ALA A 353 -22.81 8.62 5.86
CA ALA A 353 -22.94 8.35 7.28
C ALA A 353 -21.97 7.19 7.63
N LEU A 354 -20.82 7.57 8.19
CA LEU A 354 -19.96 6.82 9.11
C LEU A 354 -18.88 5.83 8.61
N ASP A 355 -18.91 5.20 7.43
CA ASP A 355 -17.93 4.10 7.15
C ASP A 355 -17.23 4.09 5.76
N SER A 356 -17.17 5.22 5.04
CA SER A 356 -16.43 5.29 3.77
C SER A 356 -15.09 6.02 3.94
N ASP A 357 -13.98 5.35 3.60
CA ASP A 357 -12.59 5.86 3.69
C ASP A 357 -12.29 7.08 2.79
N GLY A 358 -13.30 7.68 2.14
CA GLY A 358 -13.18 8.90 1.32
C GLY A 358 -12.39 8.75 0.01
N GLY A 359 -11.78 7.59 -0.24
CA GLY A 359 -10.93 7.34 -1.41
C GLY A 359 -9.61 8.13 -1.38
N ASP A 360 -8.78 7.95 -2.42
CA ASP A 360 -7.56 8.73 -2.58
C ASP A 360 -7.86 10.16 -3.08
N LEU A 361 -7.31 11.18 -2.41
CA LEU A 361 -7.58 12.58 -2.76
C LEU A 361 -7.15 12.92 -4.19
N THR A 362 -6.03 12.38 -4.67
CA THR A 362 -5.51 12.67 -6.00
C THR A 362 -6.44 12.12 -7.08
N GLU A 363 -6.94 10.89 -6.88
CA GLU A 363 -7.94 10.28 -7.77
C GLU A 363 -9.23 11.11 -7.80
N GLN A 364 -9.74 11.51 -6.63
CA GLN A 364 -10.98 12.29 -6.49
C GLN A 364 -10.86 13.68 -7.12
N LEU A 365 -9.69 14.34 -7.00
CA LEU A 365 -9.40 15.61 -7.66
C LEU A 365 -9.24 15.47 -9.19
N SER A 366 -8.90 14.28 -9.68
CA SER A 366 -8.76 14.01 -11.11
C SER A 366 -10.10 13.68 -11.78
N ASP A 367 -11.10 13.25 -11.00
CA ASP A 367 -12.45 12.97 -11.45
C ASP A 367 -13.26 14.26 -11.66
N LYS A 368 -13.27 14.74 -12.92
CA LYS A 368 -13.97 15.95 -13.32
C LYS A 368 -15.49 15.83 -13.17
N ASP A 369 -16.05 14.64 -13.38
CA ASP A 369 -17.49 14.43 -13.32
C ASP A 369 -17.97 14.47 -11.86
N LEU A 370 -17.22 13.83 -10.97
CA LEU A 370 -17.46 13.91 -9.54
C LEU A 370 -17.33 15.34 -9.02
N LEU A 371 -16.27 16.06 -9.40
CA LEU A 371 -16.09 17.47 -9.04
C LEU A 371 -17.25 18.34 -9.55
N ALA A 372 -17.63 18.19 -10.81
CA ALA A 372 -18.74 18.93 -11.39
C ALA A 372 -20.07 18.63 -10.68
N ALA A 373 -20.34 17.36 -10.36
CA ALA A 373 -21.52 16.96 -9.60
C ALA A 373 -21.51 17.56 -8.18
N THR A 374 -20.34 17.60 -7.54
CA THR A 374 -20.17 18.14 -6.18
C THR A 374 -20.35 19.66 -6.15
N LEU A 375 -19.81 20.37 -7.13
CA LEU A 375 -19.95 21.81 -7.26
C LEU A 375 -21.41 22.23 -7.55
N LYS A 376 -22.18 21.37 -8.23
CA LYS A 376 -23.61 21.59 -8.51
C LYS A 376 -24.53 21.29 -7.32
N ASP A 377 -24.06 20.55 -6.30
CA ASP A 377 -24.81 20.27 -5.08
C ASP A 377 -25.03 21.56 -4.29
N THR A 378 -26.28 22.00 -4.19
CA THR A 378 -26.66 23.28 -3.57
C THR A 378 -26.42 23.31 -2.07
N ALA A 379 -26.59 22.18 -1.38
CA ALA A 379 -26.40 22.08 0.06
C ALA A 379 -24.90 22.14 0.41
N VAL A 380 -24.08 21.35 -0.29
CA VAL A 380 -22.62 21.37 -0.15
C VAL A 380 -22.08 22.76 -0.50
N ARG A 381 -22.51 23.33 -1.63
CA ARG A 381 -22.06 24.65 -2.07
C ARG A 381 -22.37 25.74 -1.07
N LYS A 382 -23.59 25.79 -0.53
CA LYS A 382 -23.96 26.79 0.47
C LYS A 382 -23.04 26.73 1.69
N GLN A 383 -22.82 25.54 2.23
CA GLN A 383 -21.97 25.35 3.43
C GLN A 383 -20.51 25.71 3.19
N VAL A 384 -19.95 25.30 2.05
CA VAL A 384 -18.56 25.63 1.71
C VAL A 384 -18.41 27.14 1.53
N MET A 385 -19.31 27.77 0.76
CA MET A 385 -19.23 29.21 0.48
C MET A 385 -19.35 30.08 1.75
N GLU A 386 -20.15 29.67 2.74
CA GLU A 386 -20.23 30.33 4.05
C GLU A 386 -18.90 30.31 4.82
N GLY A 387 -18.08 29.28 4.61
CA GLY A 387 -16.78 29.13 5.25
C GLY A 387 -15.59 29.69 4.46
N LEU A 388 -15.80 30.18 3.23
CA LEU A 388 -14.76 30.81 2.41
C LEU A 388 -14.68 32.32 2.65
N ASN A 389 -13.50 32.91 2.42
CA ASN A 389 -13.39 34.37 2.32
C ASN A 389 -13.66 34.86 0.88
N LYS A 390 -13.60 36.17 0.65
CA LYS A 390 -13.84 36.77 -0.69
C LYS A 390 -12.96 36.17 -1.80
N ARG A 391 -11.67 35.90 -1.52
CA ARG A 391 -10.74 35.26 -2.48
C ARG A 391 -11.19 33.83 -2.77
N GLY A 392 -11.51 33.04 -1.75
CA GLY A 392 -12.00 31.67 -1.91
C GLY A 392 -13.31 31.57 -2.67
N ALA A 393 -14.27 32.43 -2.33
CA ALA A 393 -15.54 32.52 -3.03
C ALA A 393 -15.35 32.83 -4.52
N THR A 394 -14.43 33.76 -4.85
CA THR A 394 -14.11 34.10 -6.24
C THR A 394 -13.50 32.92 -7.00
N ILE A 395 -12.61 32.15 -6.37
CA ILE A 395 -12.01 30.94 -6.96
C ILE A 395 -13.10 29.88 -7.20
N ALA A 396 -13.93 29.61 -6.19
CA ALA A 396 -15.04 28.65 -6.29
C ALA A 396 -16.04 29.03 -7.39
N GLU A 397 -16.41 30.30 -7.51
CA GLU A 397 -17.29 30.80 -8.57
C GLU A 397 -16.68 30.63 -9.97
N LYS A 398 -15.36 30.83 -10.13
CA LYS A 398 -14.68 30.57 -11.41
C LYS A 398 -14.74 29.10 -11.79
N MET A 399 -14.60 28.19 -10.82
CA MET A 399 -14.72 26.74 -11.04
C MET A 399 -16.15 26.31 -11.43
N LEU A 400 -17.16 27.07 -11.02
CA LEU A 400 -18.58 26.81 -11.34
C LEU A 400 -18.99 27.25 -12.74
N LYS A 401 -18.27 28.21 -13.34
CA LYS A 401 -18.61 28.69 -14.67
C LYS A 401 -18.31 27.59 -15.68
N PRO A 402 -19.25 27.24 -16.58
CA PRO A 402 -18.96 26.32 -17.67
C PRO A 402 -17.74 26.86 -18.42
N ALA A 403 -16.73 26.02 -18.65
CA ALA A 403 -15.71 26.34 -19.63
C ALA A 403 -16.46 26.60 -20.93
N ALA A 404 -16.47 27.85 -21.40
CA ALA A 404 -17.10 28.19 -22.67
C ALA A 404 -16.50 27.25 -23.72
N SER A 405 -17.34 26.39 -24.31
CA SER A 405 -16.94 25.48 -25.37
C SER A 405 -16.20 26.29 -26.43
N LYS A 406 -14.90 26.02 -26.57
CA LYS A 406 -14.11 26.46 -27.71
C LYS A 406 -14.06 25.32 -28.71
#